data_AF-A0A349S8M7-F1
#
_entry.id   AF-A0A349S8M7-F1
#
_cell.length_a   1.000
_cell.length_b   1.000
_cell.length_c   1.000
_cell.angle_alpha   90.00
_cell.angle_beta   90.00
_cell.angle_gamma   90.00
#
_symmetry.space_group_name_H-M   'P 1'
#
loop_
_entity.id
_entity.type
_entity.pdbx_description
1 polymer ?
#
loop_
_entity_poly.entity_id
_entity_poly.type
_entity_poly.pdbx_seq_one_letter_code
_entity_poly.pdbx_strand_id
1 'polypeptide(L)'
;MKTLRFSVVLVLMLTRCTSIDLESEFLHDNELQARVLDQTSDAFADIDPLFLSDELKGQLDRYIGYVRDERKRVELLQDFLYDEANLGIIYSAEKTHTAMELYNARSGNCLSAMNLYVAMARHLGIEARFQRVDVQPSWD
;
A
#
# COMPACT_ATOMS: atom_id res chain seq x y z
N MET A 1 33.11 36.79 31.99
CA MET A 1 33.14 36.56 30.52
C MET A 1 33.38 35.11 30.09
N LYS A 2 34.12 34.27 30.85
CA LYS A 2 34.34 32.85 30.48
C LYS A 2 33.15 31.91 30.78
N THR A 3 32.40 32.17 31.86
CA THR A 3 31.22 31.39 32.26
C THR A 3 30.03 31.56 31.32
N LEU A 4 29.81 32.77 30.80
CA LEU A 4 28.75 33.06 29.82
C LEU A 4 28.95 32.32 28.49
N ARG A 5 30.20 32.13 28.06
CA ARG A 5 30.55 31.36 26.85
C ARG A 5 30.32 29.86 27.00
N PHE A 6 30.52 29.31 28.20
CA PHE A 6 30.27 27.89 28.48
C PHE A 6 28.77 27.55 28.50
N SER A 7 27.94 28.42 29.09
CA SER A 7 26.48 28.24 29.07
C SER A 7 25.88 28.29 27.67
N VAL A 8 26.38 29.15 26.78
CA VAL A 8 25.88 29.24 25.39
C VAL A 8 26.19 27.97 24.59
N VAL A 9 27.40 27.41 24.75
CA VAL A 9 27.78 26.15 24.07
C VAL A 9 26.97 24.96 24.58
N LEU A 10 26.67 24.91 25.88
CA LEU A 10 25.86 23.83 26.47
C LEU A 10 24.40 23.87 26.00
N VAL A 11 23.81 25.08 25.88
CA VAL A 11 22.45 25.25 25.36
C VAL A 11 22.37 24.87 23.87
N LEU A 12 23.37 25.22 23.06
CA LEU A 12 23.46 24.86 21.64
C LEU A 12 23.62 23.34 21.39
N MET A 13 24.19 22.60 22.35
CA MET A 13 24.34 21.15 22.25
C MET A 13 23.04 20.41 22.61
N LEU A 14 22.22 20.96 23.51
CA LEU A 14 20.97 20.33 23.94
C LEU A 14 19.81 20.48 22.94
N THR A 15 19.88 21.44 22.01
CA THR A 15 18.87 21.63 20.96
C THR A 15 19.13 20.81 19.68
N ARG A 16 20.23 20.04 19.63
CA ARG A 16 20.65 19.30 18.43
C ARG A 16 19.82 18.04 18.15
N CYS A 17 19.10 17.51 19.14
CA CYS A 17 18.29 16.29 18.95
C CYS A 17 16.90 16.54 18.37
N THR A 18 16.44 17.79 18.28
CA THR A 18 15.11 18.13 17.73
C THR A 18 15.16 18.70 16.32
N SER A 19 16.34 18.76 15.68
CA SER A 19 16.52 19.44 14.38
C SER A 19 16.53 18.51 13.17
N ILE A 20 16.38 17.20 13.37
CA ILE A 20 16.24 16.26 12.26
C ILE A 20 14.76 15.91 12.17
N ASP A 21 14.05 16.71 11.39
CA ASP A 21 12.70 16.42 10.94
C ASP A 21 12.80 15.61 9.64
N LEU A 22 12.67 14.28 9.76
CA LEU A 22 12.66 13.36 8.61
C LEU A 22 11.36 13.45 7.80
N GLU A 23 10.40 14.28 8.24
CA GLU A 23 9.06 14.45 7.65
C GLU A 23 8.96 15.67 6.74
N SER A 24 10.07 16.41 6.54
CA SER A 24 10.04 17.74 5.90
C SER A 24 9.76 17.80 4.39
N GLU A 25 9.64 16.67 3.68
CA GLU A 25 9.41 16.71 2.22
C GLU A 25 7.94 16.85 1.80
N PHE A 26 6.98 16.58 2.68
CA PHE A 26 5.56 16.74 2.38
C PHE A 26 4.84 17.51 3.49
N LEU A 27 4.95 18.84 3.47
CA LEU A 27 4.06 19.68 4.26
C LEU A 27 2.62 19.45 3.80
N HIS A 28 1.80 18.93 4.71
CA HIS A 28 0.40 18.68 4.44
C HIS A 28 -0.33 20.02 4.21
N ASP A 29 -0.65 20.30 2.94
CA ASP A 29 -1.40 21.47 2.54
C ASP A 29 -2.90 21.14 2.53
N ASN A 30 -3.61 21.58 3.57
CA ASN A 30 -5.05 21.39 3.71
C ASN A 30 -5.85 22.03 2.56
N GLU A 31 -5.35 23.13 1.96
CA GLU A 31 -6.03 23.82 0.86
C GLU A 31 -5.87 23.03 -0.46
N LEU A 32 -4.68 22.46 -0.68
CA LEU A 32 -4.45 21.54 -1.79
C LEU A 32 -5.24 20.24 -1.61
N GLN A 33 -5.21 19.65 -0.42
CA GLN A 33 -5.95 18.43 -0.10
C GLN A 33 -7.46 18.65 -0.28
N ALA A 34 -8.01 19.75 0.21
CA ALA A 34 -9.43 20.09 0.02
C ALA A 34 -9.76 20.20 -1.47
N ARG A 35 -8.91 20.84 -2.29
CA ARG A 35 -9.12 20.91 -3.75
C ARG A 35 -9.05 19.56 -4.46
N VAL A 36 -8.22 18.63 -3.98
CA VAL A 36 -8.11 17.27 -4.53
C VAL A 36 -9.27 16.37 -4.08
N LEU A 37 -9.76 16.55 -2.85
CA LEU A 37 -10.82 15.74 -2.25
C LEU A 37 -12.24 16.35 -2.36
N ASP A 38 -12.43 17.52 -2.99
CA ASP A 38 -13.74 18.14 -3.24
C ASP A 38 -14.60 17.37 -4.27
N GLN A 39 -14.13 16.19 -4.72
CA GLN A 39 -14.96 15.24 -5.44
C GLN A 39 -16.01 14.66 -4.49
N THR A 40 -17.19 15.27 -4.50
CA THR A 40 -18.36 14.82 -3.72
C THR A 40 -19.12 13.66 -4.36
N SER A 41 -18.75 13.28 -5.59
CA SER A 41 -19.33 12.16 -6.32
C SER A 41 -18.26 11.38 -7.07
N ASP A 42 -18.41 10.06 -7.14
CA ASP A 42 -17.55 9.21 -7.95
C ASP A 42 -17.88 9.38 -9.44
N ALA A 43 -16.95 9.98 -10.18
CA ALA A 43 -17.07 10.19 -11.62
C ALA A 43 -16.93 8.89 -12.44
N PHE A 44 -16.48 7.80 -11.82
CA PHE A 44 -16.19 6.51 -12.46
C PHE A 44 -16.86 5.36 -11.69
N ALA A 45 -18.07 5.59 -11.19
CA ALA A 45 -18.82 4.61 -10.38
C ALA A 45 -19.13 3.28 -11.11
N ASP A 46 -18.98 3.25 -12.43
CA ASP A 46 -19.09 2.05 -13.27
C ASP A 46 -17.84 1.16 -13.19
N ILE A 47 -16.72 1.67 -12.71
CA ILE A 47 -15.48 0.93 -12.49
C ILE A 47 -15.50 0.37 -11.06
N ASP A 48 -15.61 -0.94 -10.93
CA ASP A 48 -15.35 -1.64 -9.67
C ASP A 48 -13.87 -2.07 -9.62
N PRO A 49 -13.00 -1.41 -8.83
CA PRO A 49 -11.58 -1.73 -8.79
C PRO A 49 -11.29 -3.10 -8.16
N LEU A 50 -12.25 -3.66 -7.41
CA LEU A 50 -12.09 -4.90 -6.64
C LEU A 50 -12.87 -6.07 -7.25
N PHE A 51 -13.48 -5.88 -8.42
CA PHE A 51 -14.19 -6.95 -9.10
C PHE A 51 -13.27 -8.15 -9.36
N LEU A 52 -13.79 -9.36 -9.14
CA LEU A 52 -13.13 -10.63 -9.48
C LEU A 52 -14.02 -11.43 -10.43
N SER A 53 -13.43 -11.96 -11.50
CA SER A 53 -14.09 -12.92 -12.37
C SER A 53 -14.34 -14.24 -11.64
N ASP A 54 -15.36 -14.98 -12.06
CA ASP A 54 -15.67 -16.30 -11.49
C ASP A 54 -14.58 -17.33 -11.79
N GLU A 55 -13.83 -17.13 -12.88
CA GLU A 55 -12.63 -17.93 -13.18
C GLU A 55 -11.57 -17.79 -12.09
N LEU A 56 -11.22 -16.55 -11.73
CA LEU A 56 -10.23 -16.27 -10.70
C LEU A 56 -10.71 -16.75 -9.32
N LYS A 57 -11.98 -16.51 -8.98
CA LYS A 57 -12.59 -17.07 -7.76
C LYS A 57 -12.45 -18.59 -7.71
N GLY A 58 -12.77 -19.28 -8.81
CA GLY A 58 -12.64 -20.73 -8.90
C GLY A 58 -11.19 -21.23 -8.80
N GLN A 59 -10.22 -20.48 -9.33
CA GLN A 59 -8.79 -20.79 -9.15
C GLN A 59 -8.37 -20.65 -7.68
N LEU A 60 -8.77 -19.57 -7.01
CA LEU A 60 -8.50 -19.34 -5.59
C LEU A 60 -9.12 -20.41 -4.69
N ASP A 61 -10.37 -20.80 -4.98
CA ASP A 61 -11.06 -21.83 -4.21
C ASP A 61 -10.36 -23.19 -4.31
N ARG A 62 -9.80 -23.52 -5.48
CA ARG A 62 -9.00 -24.74 -5.65
C ARG A 62 -7.63 -24.64 -4.98
N TYR A 63 -6.97 -23.48 -5.05
CA TYR A 63 -5.62 -23.29 -4.54
C TYR A 63 -5.57 -23.15 -3.00
N ILE A 64 -6.53 -22.41 -2.42
CA ILE A 64 -6.51 -22.00 -1.00
C ILE A 64 -7.81 -22.40 -0.26
N GLY A 65 -8.93 -22.61 -0.95
CA GLY A 65 -10.26 -22.74 -0.34
C GLY A 65 -10.42 -23.89 0.68
N TYR A 66 -9.56 -24.91 0.63
CA TYR A 66 -9.57 -26.02 1.59
C TYR A 66 -8.88 -25.68 2.93
N VAL A 67 -8.02 -24.65 2.95
CA VAL A 67 -7.20 -24.29 4.11
C VAL A 67 -8.04 -23.55 5.15
N ARG A 68 -7.97 -24.01 6.40
CA ARG A 68 -8.74 -23.44 7.52
C ARG A 68 -7.95 -22.47 8.39
N ASP A 69 -6.64 -22.64 8.44
CA ASP A 69 -5.75 -21.73 9.18
C ASP A 69 -5.60 -20.40 8.43
N GLU A 70 -5.99 -19.30 9.06
CA GLU A 70 -6.02 -17.99 8.42
C GLU A 70 -4.62 -17.50 8.02
N ARG A 71 -3.61 -17.70 8.88
CA ARG A 71 -2.22 -17.34 8.57
C ARG A 71 -1.75 -18.08 7.33
N LYS A 72 -2.05 -19.39 7.23
CA LYS A 72 -1.66 -20.18 6.08
C LYS A 72 -2.36 -19.73 4.79
N ARG A 73 -3.60 -19.23 4.87
CA ARG A 73 -4.29 -18.65 3.71
C ARG A 73 -3.63 -17.37 3.24
N VAL A 74 -3.18 -16.52 4.17
CA VAL A 74 -2.42 -15.31 3.84
C VAL A 74 -1.08 -15.64 3.18
N GLU A 75 -0.33 -16.62 3.72
CA GLU A 75 0.92 -17.10 3.12
C GLU A 75 0.69 -17.59 1.69
N LEU A 76 -0.27 -18.51 1.49
CA LEU A 76 -0.58 -19.04 0.16
C LEU A 76 -1.12 -17.97 -0.79
N LEU A 77 -1.81 -16.95 -0.27
CA LEU A 77 -2.25 -15.83 -1.10
C LEU A 77 -1.05 -15.02 -1.59
N GLN A 78 -0.04 -14.77 -0.74
CA GLN A 78 1.20 -14.15 -1.20
C GLN A 78 1.93 -14.99 -2.25
N ASP A 79 2.03 -16.31 -2.03
CA ASP A 79 2.61 -17.24 -3.00
C ASP A 79 1.83 -17.21 -4.33
N PHE A 80 0.50 -17.12 -4.28
CA PHE A 80 -0.34 -16.99 -5.47
C PHE A 80 -0.05 -15.72 -6.26
N LEU A 81 0.22 -14.59 -5.59
CA LEU A 81 0.54 -13.33 -6.29
C LEU A 81 1.95 -13.33 -6.89
N TYR A 82 2.95 -13.81 -6.17
CA TYR A 82 4.35 -13.47 -6.46
C TYR A 82 5.22 -14.65 -6.90
N ASP A 83 4.80 -15.89 -6.66
CA ASP A 83 5.50 -17.05 -7.22
C ASP A 83 5.33 -17.07 -8.76
N GLU A 84 6.44 -17.27 -9.48
CA GLU A 84 6.46 -17.40 -10.95
C GLU A 84 5.62 -18.57 -11.46
N ALA A 85 5.45 -19.62 -10.64
CA ALA A 85 4.56 -20.74 -10.94
C ALA A 85 3.07 -20.35 -10.90
N ASN A 86 2.73 -19.23 -10.26
CA ASN A 86 1.38 -18.68 -10.18
C ASN A 86 1.27 -17.40 -11.05
N LEU A 87 1.04 -16.22 -10.43
CA LEU A 87 0.89 -14.96 -11.16
C LEU A 87 2.22 -14.28 -11.45
N GLY A 88 3.24 -14.45 -10.60
CA GLY A 88 4.55 -13.82 -10.76
C GLY A 88 4.49 -12.31 -10.97
N ILE A 89 3.69 -11.59 -10.17
CA ILE A 89 3.45 -10.16 -10.38
C ILE A 89 4.75 -9.35 -10.20
N ILE A 90 5.06 -8.52 -11.18
CA ILE A 90 6.26 -7.65 -11.17
C ILE A 90 5.87 -6.18 -10.97
N TYR A 91 6.62 -5.45 -10.15
CA TYR A 91 6.38 -4.03 -9.93
C TYR A 91 6.55 -3.20 -11.22
N SER A 92 5.60 -2.30 -11.49
CA SER A 92 5.69 -1.27 -12.52
C SER A 92 4.96 -0.01 -12.07
N ALA A 93 5.63 1.14 -12.13
CA ALA A 93 5.07 2.43 -11.68
C ALA A 93 4.13 3.10 -12.70
N GLU A 94 4.05 2.57 -13.93
CA GLU A 94 3.43 3.23 -15.08
C GLU A 94 1.92 3.47 -14.93
N LYS A 95 1.18 2.49 -14.40
CA LYS A 95 -0.28 2.53 -14.33
C LYS A 95 -0.81 1.84 -13.07
N THR A 96 -1.80 2.48 -12.44
CA THR A 96 -2.66 1.84 -11.44
C THR A 96 -3.74 1.03 -12.15
N HIS A 97 -3.83 -0.24 -11.82
CA HIS A 97 -4.77 -1.21 -12.37
C HIS A 97 -5.87 -1.56 -11.37
N THR A 98 -7.05 -1.88 -11.89
CA THR A 98 -8.07 -2.65 -11.15
C THR A 98 -7.56 -4.07 -10.87
N ALA A 99 -8.25 -4.82 -10.00
CA ALA A 99 -7.90 -6.20 -9.68
C ALA A 99 -7.78 -7.09 -10.94
N MET A 100 -8.78 -7.06 -11.82
CA MET A 100 -8.77 -7.86 -13.05
C MET A 100 -7.73 -7.40 -14.06
N GLU A 101 -7.47 -6.09 -14.18
CA GLU A 101 -6.41 -5.60 -15.04
C GLU A 101 -5.04 -6.08 -14.56
N LEU A 102 -4.76 -6.07 -13.25
CA LEU A 102 -3.50 -6.58 -12.73
C LEU A 102 -3.38 -8.09 -12.92
N TYR A 103 -4.44 -8.86 -12.66
CA TYR A 103 -4.45 -10.30 -12.89
C TYR A 103 -4.06 -10.65 -14.34
N ASN A 104 -4.54 -9.87 -15.31
CA ASN A 104 -4.22 -10.05 -16.72
C ASN A 104 -2.82 -9.55 -17.08
N ALA A 105 -2.44 -8.36 -16.59
CA ALA A 105 -1.17 -7.72 -16.94
C ALA A 105 0.04 -8.36 -16.25
N ARG A 106 -0.16 -8.92 -15.05
CA ARG A 106 0.89 -9.45 -14.16
C ARG A 106 2.00 -8.45 -13.86
N SER A 107 1.71 -7.16 -14.03
CA SER A 107 2.62 -6.08 -13.69
C SER A 107 1.83 -4.84 -13.28
N GLY A 108 2.28 -4.15 -12.23
CA GLY A 108 1.62 -2.94 -11.74
C GLY A 108 2.21 -2.41 -10.45
N ASN A 109 1.73 -1.26 -10.01
CA ASN A 109 2.23 -0.59 -8.81
C ASN A 109 1.61 -1.17 -7.52
N CYS A 110 1.97 -0.58 -6.38
CA CYS A 110 1.50 -1.02 -5.07
C CYS A 110 -0.03 -0.98 -4.95
N LEU A 111 -0.68 0.06 -5.46
CA LEU A 111 -2.14 0.19 -5.38
C LEU A 111 -2.83 -0.85 -6.27
N SER A 112 -2.28 -1.14 -7.46
CA SER A 112 -2.72 -2.27 -8.30
C SER A 112 -2.68 -3.57 -7.52
N ALA A 113 -1.54 -3.87 -6.88
CA ALA A 113 -1.35 -5.09 -6.11
C ALA A 113 -2.34 -5.19 -4.94
N MET A 114 -2.59 -4.08 -4.25
CA MET A 114 -3.55 -4.04 -3.15
C MET A 114 -5.00 -4.21 -3.63
N ASN A 115 -5.39 -3.67 -4.79
CA ASN A 115 -6.70 -3.91 -5.37
C ASN A 115 -6.97 -5.41 -5.55
N LEU A 116 -6.04 -6.12 -6.19
CA LEU A 116 -6.15 -7.56 -6.39
C LEU A 116 -6.07 -8.34 -5.07
N TYR A 117 -5.09 -8.03 -4.22
CA TYR A 117 -4.89 -8.73 -2.95
C TYR A 117 -6.12 -8.62 -2.03
N VAL A 118 -6.64 -7.42 -1.82
CA VAL A 118 -7.80 -7.20 -0.94
C VAL A 118 -9.04 -7.89 -1.48
N ALA A 119 -9.27 -7.85 -2.80
CA ALA A 119 -10.38 -8.52 -3.43
C ALA A 119 -10.31 -10.05 -3.23
N MET A 120 -9.15 -10.66 -3.49
CA MET A 120 -8.95 -12.11 -3.32
C MET A 120 -9.02 -12.55 -1.86
N ALA A 121 -8.41 -11.78 -0.95
CA ALA A 121 -8.47 -12.03 0.49
C ALA A 121 -9.92 -12.03 0.99
N ARG A 122 -10.72 -11.04 0.58
CA ARG A 122 -12.15 -10.95 0.93
C ARG A 122 -12.97 -12.08 0.34
N HIS A 123 -12.71 -12.50 -0.90
CA HIS A 123 -13.34 -13.68 -1.49
C HIS A 123 -13.08 -14.93 -0.66
N LEU A 124 -11.86 -15.08 -0.14
CA LEU A 124 -11.50 -16.14 0.79
C LEU A 124 -12.07 -15.92 2.20
N GLY A 125 -12.74 -14.81 2.50
CA GLY A 125 -13.26 -14.52 3.85
C GLY A 125 -12.18 -14.14 4.86
N ILE A 126 -11.02 -13.67 4.38
CA ILE A 126 -10.00 -13.02 5.20
C ILE A 126 -10.42 -11.55 5.38
N GLU A 127 -10.32 -11.03 6.60
CA GLU A 127 -10.63 -9.63 6.90
C GLU A 127 -9.55 -8.71 6.34
N ALA A 128 -9.76 -8.16 5.14
CA ALA A 128 -8.80 -7.28 4.49
C ALA A 128 -9.35 -5.85 4.28
N ARG A 129 -8.52 -4.86 4.62
CA ARG A 129 -8.79 -3.42 4.42
C ARG A 129 -7.55 -2.74 3.86
N PHE A 130 -7.77 -1.73 3.03
CA PHE A 130 -6.72 -0.77 2.70
C PHE A 130 -6.23 -0.08 3.97
N GLN A 131 -4.92 0.10 4.06
CA GLN A 131 -4.27 0.89 5.09
C GLN A 131 -3.38 1.90 4.39
N ARG A 132 -3.40 3.14 4.88
CA ARG A 132 -2.36 4.10 4.54
C ARG A 132 -1.21 3.87 5.50
N VAL A 133 -0.02 3.67 4.97
CA VAL A 133 1.20 3.57 5.76
C VAL A 133 2.11 4.68 5.30
N ASP A 134 2.56 5.52 6.23
CA ASP A 134 3.50 6.58 5.96
C ASP A 134 4.91 5.96 5.99
N VAL A 135 5.25 5.28 4.89
CA VAL A 135 6.58 4.71 4.68
C VAL A 135 7.34 5.61 3.73
N GLN A 136 8.56 5.99 4.09
CA GLN A 136 9.48 6.55 3.11
C GLN A 136 9.72 5.49 2.02
N PRO A 137 9.48 5.79 0.74
CA PRO A 137 9.78 4.85 -0.31
C PRO A 137 11.31 4.64 -0.36
N SER A 138 11.78 3.40 -0.13
CA SER A 138 13.18 3.02 -0.34
C SER A 138 13.34 2.43 -1.74
N TRP A 139 14.19 3.04 -2.55
CA TRP A 139 14.56 2.54 -3.87
C TRP A 139 16.03 2.14 -3.82
N ASP A 140 16.29 0.89 -3.40
CA ASP A 140 17.61 0.26 -3.53
C ASP A 140 17.79 -0.31 -4.95
#